data_AF-A0A9X9C7K7-F1
#
_entry.id   AF-A0A9X9C7K7-F1
#
_cell.length_a   1.000
_cell.length_b   1.000
_cell.length_c   1.000
_cell.angle_alpha   90.00
_cell.angle_beta   90.00
_cell.angle_gamma   90.00
#
_symmetry.space_group_name_H-M   'P 1'
#
loop_
_entity.id
_entity.type
_entity.pdbx_description
1 polymer ?
#
loop_
_entity_poly.entity_id
_entity_poly.type
_entity_poly.pdbx_seq_one_letter_code
_entity_poly.pdbx_strand_id
1 'polypeptide(L)' 'MRSLPIRLSNKIDDDLNDIARRHGMEKTEVIKMAFALITLADKYWMKQDGTSLGIVREKGEQLEAVGRVVEIFP' A
#
# COMPACT_ATOMS: atom_id res chain seq x y z
N MET A 1 -19.26 -7.34 -11.42
CA MET A 1 -18.14 -7.30 -10.44
C MET A 1 -17.71 -8.73 -10.14
N ARG A 2 -16.42 -8.98 -9.91
CA ARG A 2 -15.93 -10.29 -9.45
C ARG A 2 -15.76 -10.24 -7.93
N SER A 3 -16.12 -11.31 -7.23
CA SER A 3 -15.94 -11.45 -5.77
C SER A 3 -14.72 -12.32 -5.49
N LEU A 4 -13.94 -11.96 -4.47
CA LEU A 4 -12.76 -12.70 -4.06
C LEU A 4 -12.86 -13.02 -2.57
N PRO A 5 -13.17 -14.27 -2.19
CA PRO A 5 -13.04 -14.72 -0.82
C PRO A 5 -11.55 -14.90 -0.50
N ILE A 6 -11.08 -14.22 0.55
CA ILE A 6 -9.70 -14.34 1.05
C ILE A 6 -9.72 -14.87 2.48
N ARG A 7 -8.79 -15.79 2.79
CA ARG A 7 -8.51 -16.18 4.17
C ARG A 7 -7.27 -15.44 4.63
N LEU A 8 -7.40 -14.75 5.76
CA LEU A 8 -6.31 -13.99 6.38
C LEU A 8 -5.98 -14.61 7.73
N SER A 9 -4.75 -14.43 8.20
CA SER A 9 -4.44 -14.67 9.60
C SER A 9 -5.20 -13.66 10.47
N ASN A 10 -5.54 -14.05 11.69
CA ASN A 10 -6.25 -13.15 12.63
C ASN A 10 -5.49 -11.82 12.80
N LYS A 11 -4.16 -11.86 12.88
CA LYS A 11 -3.35 -10.65 13.00
C LYS A 11 -3.54 -9.68 11.82
N ILE A 12 -3.49 -10.18 10.58
CA ILE A 12 -3.69 -9.32 9.41
C ILE A 12 -5.13 -8.78 9.39
N ASP A 13 -6.09 -9.62 9.77
CA ASP A 13 -7.49 -9.25 9.87
C ASP A 13 -7.71 -8.07 10.83
N ASP A 14 -7.11 -8.15 12.02
CA ASP A 14 -7.13 -7.13 13.07
C ASP A 14 -6.42 -5.85 12.62
N ASP A 15 -5.22 -5.97 12.04
CA ASP A 15 -4.46 -4.83 11.54
C ASP A 15 -5.26 -4.04 10.48
N LEU A 16 -5.98 -4.73 9.60
CA LEU A 16 -6.87 -4.11 8.59
C LEU A 16 -8.09 -3.43 9.23
N ASN A 17 -8.71 -4.04 10.24
CA ASN A 17 -9.82 -3.45 10.99
C ASN A 17 -9.38 -2.16 11.71
N ASP A 18 -8.17 -2.16 12.27
CA ASP A 18 -7.60 -1.02 12.96
C ASP A 18 -7.31 0.14 12.02
N ILE A 19 -6.79 -0.13 10.82
CA ILE A 19 -6.61 0.88 9.77
C ILE A 19 -7.97 1.46 9.37
N ALA A 20 -8.95 0.59 9.07
CA ALA A 20 -10.30 1.00 8.68
C ALA A 20 -10.90 1.96 9.70
N ARG A 21 -10.83 1.59 10.99
CA ARG A 21 -11.31 2.41 12.11
C ARG A 21 -10.60 3.75 12.24
N ARG A 22 -9.26 3.79 12.12
CA ARG A 22 -8.48 5.05 12.22
C ARG A 22 -8.88 6.07 11.15
N HIS A 23 -9.31 5.61 9.98
CA HIS A 23 -9.63 6.45 8.84
C HIS A 23 -11.14 6.59 8.58
N GLY A 24 -11.99 5.98 9.41
CA GLY A 24 -13.45 6.01 9.21
C GLY A 24 -13.90 5.34 7.90
N MET A 25 -13.18 4.30 7.48
CA MET A 25 -13.42 3.59 6.21
C MET A 25 -13.92 2.18 6.47
N GLU A 26 -14.51 1.57 5.44
CA GLU A 26 -14.82 0.15 5.47
C GLU A 26 -13.55 -0.69 5.26
N LYS A 27 -13.46 -1.85 5.90
CA LYS A 27 -12.33 -2.76 5.72
C LYS A 27 -12.10 -3.14 4.25
N THR A 28 -13.19 -3.28 3.50
CA THR A 28 -13.11 -3.58 2.06
C THR A 28 -12.45 -2.46 1.25
N GLU A 29 -12.52 -1.21 1.70
CA GLU A 29 -11.84 -0.08 1.07
C GLU A 29 -10.34 -0.12 1.36
N VAL A 30 -9.95 -0.43 2.60
CA VAL A 30 -8.53 -0.65 2.97
C VAL A 30 -7.92 -1.75 2.11
N ILE A 31 -8.64 -2.86 1.91
CA ILE A 31 -8.17 -3.97 1.07
C ILE A 31 -8.02 -3.53 -0.41
N LYS A 32 -8.97 -2.76 -0.94
CA LYS A 32 -8.86 -2.20 -2.31
C LYS A 32 -7.65 -1.29 -2.45
N MET A 33 -7.37 -0.45 -1.45
CA MET A 33 -6.19 0.41 -1.43
C MET A 33 -4.89 -0.40 -1.43
N ALA A 34 -4.83 -1.49 -0.65
CA ALA A 34 -3.68 -2.39 -0.65
C ALA A 34 -3.43 -3.01 -2.03
N PHE A 35 -4.47 -3.49 -2.72
CA PHE A 35 -4.34 -4.00 -4.09
C PHE A 35 -3.89 -2.92 -5.09
N ALA A 36 -4.40 -1.70 -4.97
CA ALA A 36 -3.99 -0.59 -5.82
C ALA A 36 -2.51 -0.24 -5.62
N LEU A 37 -2.03 -0.23 -4.37
CA LEU A 37 -0.64 0.04 -4.05
C LEU A 37 0.30 -1.01 -4.66
N ILE A 38 -0.04 -2.30 -4.55
CA ILE A 38 0.73 -3.39 -5.16
C ILE A 38 0.79 -3.23 -6.68
N THR A 39 -0.32 -2.86 -7.32
CA THR A 39 -0.38 -2.62 -8.77
C THR A 39 0.52 -1.47 -9.21
N LEU A 40 0.58 -0.39 -8.42
CA LEU A 40 1.47 0.73 -8.69
C LEU A 40 2.93 0.32 -8.52
N ALA A 41 3.26 -0.39 -7.44
CA ALA A 41 4.60 -0.87 -7.20
C ALA A 41 5.10 -1.76 -8.35
N ASP A 42 4.27 -2.70 -8.83
CA ASP A 42 4.60 -3.59 -9.95
C ASP A 42 4.88 -2.79 -11.23
N LYS A 43 4.01 -1.83 -11.56
CA LYS A 43 4.17 -0.97 -12.73
C LYS A 43 5.51 -0.22 -12.75
N TYR A 44 5.99 0.25 -11.59
CA TYR A 44 7.28 0.93 -11.51
C TYR A 44 8.45 -0.05 -11.51
N TRP A 45 8.31 -1.19 -10.83
CA TRP A 45 9.32 -2.26 -10.84
C TRP A 45 9.60 -2.78 -12.26
N MET A 46 8.54 -3.05 -13.03
CA MET A 46 8.63 -3.59 -14.39
C MET A 46 9.37 -2.68 -15.38
N LYS A 47 9.49 -1.37 -15.10
CA LYS A 47 10.21 -0.46 -16.01
C LYS A 47 11.71 -0.74 -16.06
N GLN A 48 12.28 -1.29 -14.99
CA GLN A 48 13.72 -1.58 -14.87
C GLN A 48 14.64 -0.41 -15.27
N ASP A 49 14.16 0.83 -15.11
CA ASP A 49 14.86 2.07 -15.50
C ASP A 49 15.56 2.74 -14.30
N GLY A 50 15.67 2.03 -13.17
CA GLY A 50 16.21 2.54 -11.92
C GLY A 50 15.18 3.28 -11.05
N THR A 51 13.89 3.34 -11.46
CA THR A 51 12.83 3.92 -10.62
C THR A 51 12.59 3.07 -9.36
N SER A 52 12.31 3.73 -8.23
CA SER A 52 11.94 3.08 -6.98
C SER A 52 10.72 3.74 -6.33
N LEU A 53 10.00 2.98 -5.50
CA LEU A 53 8.92 3.53 -4.68
C LEU A 53 9.51 4.07 -3.37
N GLY A 54 9.24 5.34 -3.08
CA GLY A 54 9.70 6.01 -1.88
C GLY A 54 8.56 6.54 -1.01
N ILE A 55 8.85 6.74 0.27
CA ILE A 55 8.00 7.50 1.19
C ILE A 55 8.59 8.91 1.26
N VAL A 56 7.76 9.91 1.01
CA VAL A 56 8.13 11.33 1.10
C VAL A 56 7.40 11.99 2.26
N ARG A 57 8.03 12.98 2.88
CA ARG A 57 7.44 13.87 3.87
C ARG A 57 7.33 15.27 3.26
N GLU A 58 6.14 15.86 3.35
CA GLU A 58 5.94 17.27 3.02
C GLU A 58 6.53 18.18 4.12
N LYS A 59 7.31 19.18 3.69
CA LYS A 59 7.89 20.20 4.56
C LYS A 59 7.70 21.57 3.92
N GLY A 60 6.49 22.12 4.09
CA GLY A 60 6.07 23.32 3.36
C GLY A 60 5.93 23.00 1.87
N GLU A 61 6.65 23.73 1.02
CA GLU A 61 6.65 23.52 -0.43
C GLU A 61 7.70 22.50 -0.91
N GLN A 62 8.45 21.89 0.01
CA GLN A 62 9.49 20.91 -0.32
C GLN A 62 9.06 19.49 0.03
N LEU A 63 9.47 18.54 -0.81
CA LEU A 63 9.34 17.10 -0.54
C LEU A 63 10.69 16.54 -0.09
N GLU A 64 10.71 15.90 1.07
CA GLU A 64 11.88 15.21 1.61
C GLU A 64 11.69 13.70 1.47
N ALA A 65 12.63 13.01 0.81
CA ALA A 65 12.62 11.55 0.78
C ALA A 65 13.03 11.00 2.16
N VAL A 66 12.13 10.28 2.82
CA VAL A 66 12.34 9.76 4.19
C VAL A 66 12.50 8.25 4.25
N GLY A 67 12.24 7.55 3.15
CA GLY A 67 12.47 6.11 3.07
C GLY A 67 12.28 5.56 1.66
N ARG A 68 12.88 4.41 1.41
CA ARG A 68 12.65 3.60 0.20
C ARG A 68 11.86 2.37 0.60
N VAL A 69 10.79 2.06 -0.14
CA VAL A 69 10.08 0.80 0.05
C VAL A 69 10.88 -0.31 -0.63
N VAL A 70 11.28 -1.30 0.15
CA VAL A 70 12.06 -2.46 -0.32
C VAL A 70 11.22 -3.73 -0.17
N GLU A 71 11.60 -4.79 -0.88
CA GLU A 71 11.04 -6.15 -0.72
C GLU A 71 9.54 -6.30 -1.05
N ILE A 72 8.96 -5.43 -1.89
CA ILE A 72 7.59 -5.65 -2.41
C ILE A 72 7.59 -6.82 -3.43
N PHE A 73 8.63 -6.89 -4.27
CA PHE A 73 8.85 -7.96 -5.23
C PHE A 73 10.27 -8.53 -5.06
N PRO A 74 10.46 -9.85 -5.23
CA PRO A 74 11.76 -10.50 -5.14
C PRO A 74 12.68 -10.17 -6.32
#